data_AF-D5EM43-F1
#
_entry.id   AF-D5EM43-F1
#
_cell.length_a   1.000
_cell.length_b   1.000
_cell.length_c   1.000
_cell.angle_alpha   90.00
_cell.angle_beta   90.00
_cell.angle_gamma   90.00
#
_symmetry.space_group_name_H-M   'P 1'
#
loop_
_entity.id
_entity.type
_entity.pdbx_description
1 polymer ?
#
loop_
_entity_poly.entity_id
_entity_poly.type
_entity_poly.pdbx_seq_one_letter_code
_entity_poly.pdbx_strand_id
1 'polypeptide(L)'
;MKRLLLTLLFLPFISAFGDLSYPSSFAIIEQSPGSFQVNVTVPIIQGRAMNAHPEFPDSFHPSDKPQIKQASGSLTRIWQVQADPKRLAGIVFGMEGLLGSSQNVRFSLKTLDGRIYEATLLPTQSSFRVPAPPSPFEIAFAALDEGIRRAIKHPATWCLVLFLLACNYSRLATAASITAYGVTIGIGHWLTTPITPVPLLLTASSAPIALMLTLSVARAKNTVSPAWVVLLLASLTGLLSGCTGALLFPQNGLSQSEIQFSAIIQIGGWLLGAFGLFTTFFLIRDLAGTRLRHHAQQALPVFALAWCFYVSAGILNSYGAMLLDLFQLKYQQAEQFWLTPFINDWTLGRIRLPVASLTLIVLAIALWPRQRRFQSATRKTRLHWSLVLAAVLAVPLGTLRIHNPWHSSQPPSVQTAEPLIGSLLNATYRAFNLSKEDEAFDRLEENLAGELVADVYLDSRRRLTEGTRSGATVTVKQVELLSIEATDTPQSGTYTYRCAWVVTARVKHAQHIHDRKNAYVGEIAVAADSSGWKIIGLNLLSEERKLSPKQV
;
A
#
# COMPACT_ATOMS: atom_id res chain seq x y z
N MET A 1 -45.76 -6.78 -3.14
CA MET A 1 -45.02 -6.88 -4.42
C MET A 1 -44.58 -5.50 -4.93
N LYS A 2 -43.72 -4.78 -4.19
CA LYS A 2 -43.02 -3.56 -4.62
C LYS A 2 -41.77 -3.43 -3.75
N ARG A 3 -40.61 -3.93 -4.22
CA ARG A 3 -39.23 -3.69 -3.71
C ARG A 3 -38.23 -4.63 -4.40
N LEU A 4 -38.34 -4.79 -5.72
CA LEU A 4 -37.41 -5.61 -6.50
C LEU A 4 -37.21 -4.95 -7.87
N LEU A 5 -36.68 -3.73 -7.86
CA LEU A 5 -36.39 -2.99 -9.08
C LEU A 5 -35.34 -1.89 -8.82
N LEU A 6 -34.11 -2.28 -8.48
CA LEU A 6 -32.97 -1.34 -8.48
C LEU A 6 -31.62 -2.07 -8.47
N THR A 7 -31.45 -3.11 -9.30
CA THR A 7 -30.17 -3.85 -9.39
C THR A 7 -29.63 -4.01 -10.80
N LEU A 8 -30.21 -3.36 -11.79
CA LEU A 8 -29.72 -3.42 -13.17
C LEU A 8 -30.09 -2.11 -13.86
N LEU A 9 -29.16 -1.16 -13.93
CA LEU A 9 -28.92 -0.34 -15.13
C LEU A 9 -27.76 0.66 -14.91
N PHE A 10 -26.83 0.66 -15.87
CA PHE A 10 -25.83 1.71 -16.20
C PHE A 10 -24.66 1.88 -15.22
N LEU A 11 -23.37 1.90 -15.60
CA LEU A 11 -22.69 2.37 -16.82
C LEU A 11 -21.28 1.69 -16.92
N PRO A 12 -20.58 1.82 -18.06
CA PRO A 12 -19.41 1.02 -18.41
C PRO A 12 -18.17 1.43 -17.61
N PHE A 13 -17.39 0.43 -17.23
CA PHE A 13 -16.03 0.60 -16.72
C PHE A 13 -15.15 1.15 -17.84
N ILE A 14 -14.92 2.46 -17.85
CA ILE A 14 -13.70 3.02 -18.44
C ILE A 14 -12.87 3.50 -17.28
N SER A 15 -12.11 2.56 -16.71
CA SER A 15 -11.02 2.90 -15.82
C SER A 15 -9.90 3.48 -16.68
N ALA A 16 -9.80 4.81 -16.74
CA ALA A 16 -8.55 5.44 -17.12
C ALA A 16 -7.59 5.24 -15.94
N PHE A 17 -6.88 4.11 -15.94
CA PHE A 17 -5.73 3.92 -15.07
C PHE A 17 -4.65 4.91 -15.51
N GLY A 18 -4.25 5.80 -14.61
CA GLY A 18 -2.99 6.52 -14.75
C GLY A 18 -1.87 5.49 -14.64
N ASP A 19 -1.44 4.97 -15.78
CA ASP A 19 -0.27 4.12 -15.88
C ASP A 19 0.94 4.95 -15.43
N LEU A 20 1.77 4.43 -14.52
CA LEU A 20 3.06 5.04 -14.20
C LEU A 20 3.87 5.04 -15.50
N SER A 21 3.91 6.17 -16.20
CA SER A 21 4.59 6.27 -17.48
C SER A 21 6.09 6.34 -17.23
N TYR A 22 6.77 5.21 -17.43
CA TYR A 22 8.21 5.19 -17.54
C TYR A 22 8.54 5.77 -18.92
N PRO A 23 9.14 6.97 -19.01
CA PRO A 23 9.41 7.60 -20.30
C PRO A 23 10.42 6.81 -21.15
N SER A 24 11.17 5.91 -20.52
CA SER A 24 12.13 5.00 -21.16
C SER A 24 11.79 3.54 -20.92
N SER A 25 11.78 2.74 -21.99
CA SER A 25 11.52 1.29 -21.92
C SER A 25 12.47 0.50 -22.81
N PHE A 26 12.84 -0.70 -22.35
CA PHE A 26 13.63 -1.68 -23.07
C PHE A 26 12.90 -3.03 -23.00
N ALA A 27 12.17 -3.35 -24.05
CA ALA A 27 11.38 -4.56 -24.14
C ALA A 27 11.97 -5.54 -25.16
N ILE A 28 12.03 -6.82 -24.79
CA ILE A 28 12.44 -7.92 -25.65
C ILE A 28 11.29 -8.93 -25.68
N ILE A 29 10.81 -9.28 -26.86
CA ILE A 29 9.65 -10.17 -27.05
C ILE A 29 10.04 -11.29 -28.00
N GLU A 30 10.03 -12.53 -27.54
CA GLU A 30 10.25 -13.71 -28.39
C GLU A 30 9.02 -13.93 -29.29
N GLN A 31 9.23 -13.91 -30.61
CA GLN A 31 8.16 -14.05 -31.62
C GLN A 31 8.03 -15.49 -32.14
N SER A 32 9.18 -16.15 -32.35
CA SER A 32 9.30 -17.54 -32.77
C SER A 32 10.58 -18.12 -32.17
N PRO A 33 10.76 -19.45 -32.11
CA PRO A 33 11.89 -20.04 -31.39
C PRO A 33 13.23 -19.47 -31.87
N GLY A 34 13.93 -18.75 -30.99
CA GLY A 34 15.21 -18.10 -31.30
C GLY A 34 15.13 -16.76 -32.05
N SER A 35 13.93 -16.20 -32.24
CA SER A 35 13.70 -14.89 -32.86
C SER A 35 13.07 -13.92 -31.87
N PHE A 36 13.74 -12.80 -31.62
CA PHE A 36 13.36 -11.81 -30.62
C PHE A 36 13.18 -10.42 -31.24
N GLN A 37 12.02 -9.81 -31.01
CA GLN A 37 11.79 -8.41 -31.31
C GLN A 37 12.25 -7.56 -30.14
N VAL A 38 13.14 -6.60 -30.41
CA VAL A 38 13.57 -5.62 -29.43
C VAL A 38 12.89 -4.28 -29.70
N ASN A 39 12.31 -3.70 -28.65
CA ASN A 39 11.69 -2.39 -28.64
C ASN A 39 12.38 -1.52 -27.58
N VAL A 40 13.09 -0.47 -28.00
CA VAL A 40 13.69 0.51 -27.10
C VAL A 40 13.05 1.86 -27.30
N THR A 41 12.42 2.40 -26.26
CA THR A 41 11.86 3.75 -26.25
C THR A 41 12.68 4.63 -25.33
N VAL A 42 13.11 5.78 -25.83
CA VAL A 42 13.86 6.78 -25.06
C VAL A 42 13.22 8.16 -25.22
N PRO A 43 13.24 9.04 -24.21
CA PRO A 43 12.67 10.37 -24.30
C PRO A 43 13.56 11.29 -25.16
N ILE A 44 12.91 12.29 -25.77
CA ILE A 44 13.58 13.41 -26.42
C ILE A 44 13.56 14.60 -25.46
N ILE A 45 14.73 15.01 -24.99
CA ILE A 45 14.91 16.12 -24.04
C ILE A 45 15.64 17.24 -24.78
N GLN A 46 15.05 18.44 -24.81
CA GLN A 46 15.60 19.62 -25.51
C GLN A 46 15.95 19.34 -27.00
N GLY A 47 15.11 18.56 -27.68
CA GLY A 47 15.31 18.22 -29.09
C GLY A 47 16.38 17.15 -29.37
N ARG A 48 17.02 16.59 -28.34
CA ARG A 48 17.97 15.47 -28.47
C ARG A 48 17.42 14.23 -27.79
N ALA A 49 17.52 13.08 -28.47
CA ALA A 49 17.19 11.80 -27.85
C ALA A 49 18.27 11.44 -26.81
N MET A 50 17.85 10.84 -25.70
CA MET A 50 18.79 10.28 -24.72
C MET A 50 19.74 9.30 -25.40
N ASN A 51 21.04 9.43 -25.11
CA ASN A 51 22.09 8.57 -25.65
C ASN A 51 22.14 7.24 -24.90
N ALA A 52 21.08 6.44 -25.01
CA ALA A 52 20.98 5.13 -24.41
C ALA A 52 20.90 4.04 -25.48
N HIS A 53 21.77 3.04 -25.35
CA HIS A 53 21.89 1.92 -26.29
C HIS A 53 21.81 0.60 -25.52
N PRO A 54 21.03 -0.38 -25.98
CA PRO A 54 21.01 -1.69 -25.35
C PRO A 54 22.35 -2.40 -25.57
N GLU A 55 22.85 -3.02 -24.53
CA GLU A 55 24.01 -3.90 -24.55
C GLU A 55 23.52 -5.33 -24.66
N PHE A 56 23.88 -5.99 -25.76
CA PHE A 56 23.50 -7.38 -26.01
C PHE A 56 24.67 -8.33 -25.72
N PRO A 57 24.38 -9.54 -25.24
CA PRO A 57 25.37 -10.60 -25.13
C PRO A 57 25.78 -11.12 -26.51
N ASP A 58 26.96 -11.73 -26.62
CA ASP A 58 27.49 -12.30 -27.87
C ASP A 58 26.55 -13.32 -28.53
N SER A 59 25.62 -13.93 -27.77
CA SER A 59 24.63 -14.87 -28.28
C SER A 59 23.45 -14.23 -29.02
N PHE A 60 23.35 -12.89 -29.04
CA PHE A 60 22.27 -12.13 -29.68
C PHE A 60 22.81 -11.41 -30.92
N HIS A 61 22.47 -11.90 -32.10
CA HIS A 61 22.91 -11.31 -33.38
C HIS A 61 21.78 -10.51 -34.03
N PRO A 62 21.94 -9.18 -34.23
CA PRO A 62 20.92 -8.37 -34.91
C PRO A 62 20.71 -8.87 -36.35
N SER A 63 19.47 -9.18 -36.71
CA SER A 63 19.12 -9.63 -38.06
C SER A 63 18.89 -8.44 -39.01
N ASP A 64 18.37 -7.32 -38.48
CA ASP A 64 17.97 -6.14 -39.26
C ASP A 64 18.46 -4.82 -38.63
N LYS A 65 18.51 -3.76 -39.44
CA LYS A 65 18.73 -2.40 -38.95
C LYS A 65 17.50 -1.87 -38.18
N PRO A 66 17.68 -1.09 -37.10
CA PRO A 66 16.55 -0.55 -36.33
C PRO A 66 15.64 0.37 -37.14
N GLN A 67 14.35 0.05 -37.14
CA GLN A 67 13.30 0.96 -37.59
C GLN A 67 13.07 2.02 -36.51
N ILE A 68 13.16 3.29 -36.90
CA ILE A 68 12.99 4.42 -35.98
C ILE A 68 11.59 5.00 -36.15
N LYS A 69 10.82 5.01 -35.07
CA LYS A 69 9.54 5.72 -34.97
C LYS A 69 9.72 6.87 -33.99
N GLN A 70 9.55 8.09 -34.48
CA GLN A 70 9.64 9.30 -33.67
C GLN A 70 8.24 9.82 -33.35
N ALA A 71 7.93 9.97 -32.06
CA ALA A 71 6.74 10.65 -31.57
C ALA A 71 7.11 12.03 -31.02
N SER A 72 6.12 12.88 -30.71
CA SER A 72 6.34 14.29 -30.32
C SER A 72 7.21 14.50 -29.06
N GLY A 73 7.54 13.45 -28.31
CA GLY A 73 8.44 13.51 -27.14
C GLY A 73 9.28 12.26 -26.88
N SER A 74 9.25 11.26 -27.76
CA SER A 74 9.99 10.01 -27.59
C SER A 74 10.48 9.46 -28.93
N LEU A 75 11.57 8.71 -28.86
CA LEU A 75 12.15 8.00 -29.98
C LEU A 75 12.10 6.51 -29.66
N THR A 76 11.36 5.76 -30.48
CA THR A 76 11.25 4.31 -30.36
C THR A 76 12.02 3.63 -31.49
N ARG A 77 12.87 2.68 -31.14
CA ARG A 77 13.65 1.84 -32.07
C ARG A 77 13.14 0.40 -31.97
N ILE A 78 12.90 -0.22 -33.13
CA ILE A 78 12.38 -1.58 -33.24
C ILE A 78 13.23 -2.38 -34.21
N TRP A 79 13.73 -3.54 -33.81
CA TRP A 79 14.47 -4.47 -34.68
C TRP A 79 14.32 -5.92 -34.22
N GLN A 80 14.78 -6.83 -35.07
CA GLN A 80 14.80 -8.27 -34.81
C GLN A 80 16.22 -8.73 -34.47
N VAL A 81 16.31 -9.66 -33.54
CA VAL A 81 17.56 -10.26 -33.07
C VAL A 81 17.39 -11.77 -33.02
N GLN A 82 18.39 -12.49 -33.49
CA GLN A 82 18.43 -13.94 -33.50
C GLN A 82 19.34 -14.44 -32.37
N ALA A 83 18.87 -15.41 -31.58
CA ALA A 83 19.63 -15.99 -30.49
C ALA A 83 19.31 -17.49 -30.32
N ASP A 84 20.23 -18.25 -29.71
CA ASP A 84 19.97 -19.66 -29.38
C ASP A 84 18.91 -19.75 -28.26
N PRO A 85 17.73 -20.37 -28.52
CA PRO A 85 16.63 -20.43 -27.56
C PRO A 85 16.97 -21.19 -26.27
N LYS A 86 18.02 -22.02 -26.23
CA LYS A 86 18.29 -22.92 -25.10
C LYS A 86 19.05 -22.28 -23.92
N ARG A 87 19.40 -20.98 -23.97
CA ARG A 87 20.33 -20.37 -22.99
C ARG A 87 19.93 -19.02 -22.41
N LEU A 88 18.64 -18.67 -22.34
CA LEU A 88 18.25 -17.37 -21.78
C LEU A 88 18.59 -17.19 -20.29
N ALA A 89 18.64 -18.27 -19.51
CA ALA A 89 19.02 -18.21 -18.09
C ALA A 89 20.49 -17.83 -17.90
N GLY A 90 20.74 -16.87 -17.00
CA GLY A 90 22.09 -16.39 -16.67
C GLY A 90 22.63 -15.30 -17.60
N ILE A 91 21.95 -15.03 -18.72
CA ILE A 91 22.29 -13.96 -19.65
C ILE A 91 22.04 -12.59 -19.01
N VAL A 92 22.91 -11.63 -19.32
CA VAL A 92 22.84 -10.25 -18.85
C VAL A 92 22.41 -9.35 -20.00
N PHE A 93 21.35 -8.58 -19.79
CA PHE A 93 20.93 -7.51 -20.68
C PHE A 93 21.27 -6.17 -20.03
N GLY A 94 22.05 -5.36 -20.73
CA GLY A 94 22.48 -4.05 -20.25
C GLY A 94 21.86 -2.92 -21.07
N MET A 95 21.98 -1.71 -20.56
CA MET A 95 21.80 -0.50 -21.35
C MET A 95 22.93 0.48 -21.06
N GLU A 96 23.76 0.69 -22.08
CA GLU A 96 24.84 1.66 -22.09
C GLU A 96 24.27 3.09 -22.16
N GLY A 97 24.98 4.04 -21.55
CA GLY A 97 24.56 5.46 -21.51
C GLY A 97 23.53 5.79 -20.44
N LEU A 98 23.18 4.82 -19.58
CA LEU A 98 22.43 5.05 -18.33
C LEU A 98 23.29 5.67 -17.24
N LEU A 99 24.58 5.36 -17.19
CA LEU A 99 25.49 5.89 -16.18
C LEU A 99 25.59 7.42 -16.33
N GLY A 100 25.25 8.16 -15.28
CA GLY A 100 25.21 9.64 -15.30
C GLY A 100 23.91 10.25 -15.85
N SER A 101 22.94 9.43 -16.25
CA SER A 101 21.58 9.87 -16.58
C SER A 101 20.71 10.01 -15.32
N SER A 102 19.69 10.87 -15.37
CA SER A 102 18.63 10.97 -14.34
C SER A 102 17.40 10.11 -14.65
N GLN A 103 17.44 9.30 -15.71
CA GLN A 103 16.31 8.50 -16.20
C GLN A 103 16.50 7.03 -15.84
N ASN A 104 15.42 6.42 -15.36
CA ASN A 104 15.32 4.97 -15.16
C ASN A 104 14.70 4.33 -16.40
N VAL A 105 15.07 3.09 -16.70
CA VAL A 105 14.57 2.36 -17.87
C VAL A 105 13.85 1.11 -17.40
N ARG A 106 12.59 0.95 -17.82
CA ARG A 106 11.85 -0.29 -17.56
C ARG A 106 12.33 -1.38 -18.52
N PHE A 107 12.93 -2.43 -17.99
CA PHE A 107 13.29 -3.64 -18.72
C PHE A 107 12.17 -4.67 -18.64
N SER A 108 11.81 -5.28 -19.78
CA SER A 108 10.86 -6.38 -19.84
C SER A 108 11.28 -7.41 -20.90
N LEU A 109 11.47 -8.67 -20.50
CA LEU A 109 11.69 -9.79 -21.42
C LEU A 109 10.49 -10.73 -21.37
N LYS A 110 9.85 -10.96 -22.52
CA LYS A 110 8.76 -11.92 -22.68
C LYS A 110 9.18 -13.06 -23.59
N THR A 111 9.10 -14.28 -23.10
CA THR A 111 9.46 -15.52 -23.81
C THR A 111 8.23 -16.23 -24.37
N LEU A 112 8.43 -17.18 -25.29
CA LEU A 112 7.36 -17.95 -25.93
C LEU A 112 6.56 -18.85 -24.97
N ASP A 113 7.21 -19.33 -23.91
CA ASP A 113 6.56 -20.10 -22.83
C ASP A 113 5.65 -19.23 -21.94
N GLY A 114 5.58 -17.92 -22.22
CA GLY A 114 4.75 -16.96 -21.53
C GLY A 114 5.37 -16.39 -20.27
N ARG A 115 6.65 -16.69 -19.97
CA ARG A 115 7.37 -16.04 -18.86
C ARG A 115 7.60 -14.57 -19.18
N ILE A 116 7.50 -13.76 -18.14
CA ILE A 116 7.76 -12.33 -18.20
C ILE A 116 8.80 -12.02 -17.12
N TYR A 117 9.92 -11.44 -17.53
CA TYR A 117 10.97 -10.94 -16.64
C TYR A 117 10.96 -9.42 -16.67
N GLU A 118 10.56 -8.78 -15.59
CA GLU A 118 10.54 -7.33 -15.45
C GLU A 118 11.56 -6.86 -14.42
N ALA A 119 12.22 -5.74 -14.73
CA ALA A 119 13.14 -5.05 -13.85
C ALA A 119 13.19 -3.55 -14.19
N THR A 120 13.66 -2.73 -13.24
CA THR A 120 13.99 -1.33 -13.51
C THR A 120 15.50 -1.20 -13.55
N LEU A 121 16.04 -0.82 -14.72
CA LEU A 121 17.46 -0.52 -14.89
C LEU A 121 17.72 0.90 -14.39
N LEU A 122 18.66 1.00 -13.46
CA LEU A 122 19.05 2.25 -12.79
C LEU A 122 20.38 2.75 -13.38
N PRO A 123 20.70 4.05 -13.27
CA PRO A 123 22.01 4.58 -13.64
C PRO A 123 23.19 3.85 -12.96
N THR A 124 23.00 3.37 -11.73
CA THR A 124 23.99 2.62 -10.94
C THR A 124 23.94 1.11 -11.18
N GLN A 125 22.84 0.60 -11.72
CA GLN A 125 22.63 -0.81 -12.04
C GLN A 125 21.94 -0.90 -13.41
N SER A 126 22.74 -0.67 -14.46
CA SER A 126 22.27 -0.56 -15.84
C SER A 126 22.05 -1.91 -16.53
N SER A 127 22.21 -3.02 -15.81
CA SER A 127 22.07 -4.37 -16.34
C SER A 127 21.23 -5.28 -15.47
N PHE A 128 20.53 -6.20 -16.13
CA PHE A 128 19.69 -7.21 -15.51
C PHE A 128 20.14 -8.61 -15.95
N ARG A 129 20.39 -9.48 -14.97
CA ARG A 129 20.71 -10.89 -15.21
C ARG A 129 19.43 -11.72 -15.12
N VAL A 130 19.09 -12.43 -16.19
CA VAL A 130 17.93 -13.33 -16.24
C VAL A 130 18.16 -14.49 -15.27
N PRO A 131 17.31 -14.69 -14.24
CA PRO A 131 17.46 -15.79 -13.31
C PRO A 131 17.13 -17.13 -13.99
N ALA A 132 17.68 -18.23 -13.47
CA ALA A 132 17.24 -19.56 -13.88
C ALA A 132 15.78 -19.77 -13.44
N PRO A 133 14.96 -20.49 -14.24
CA PRO A 133 13.60 -20.80 -13.83
C PRO A 133 13.61 -21.65 -12.56
N PRO A 134 12.77 -21.32 -11.56
CA PRO A 134 12.73 -22.05 -10.30
C PRO A 134 12.26 -23.50 -10.54
N SER A 135 12.74 -24.42 -9.70
CA SER A 135 12.30 -25.80 -9.80
C SER A 135 10.82 -25.95 -9.39
N PRO A 136 10.09 -26.97 -9.91
CA PRO A 136 8.71 -27.21 -9.49
C PRO A 136 8.56 -27.41 -7.97
N PHE A 137 9.60 -27.95 -7.32
CA PHE A 137 9.63 -28.14 -5.88
C PHE A 137 9.76 -26.80 -5.12
N GLU A 138 10.61 -25.90 -5.57
CA GLU A 138 10.75 -24.55 -5.01
C GLU A 138 9.45 -23.76 -5.18
N ILE A 139 8.83 -23.83 -6.36
CA ILE A 139 7.51 -23.21 -6.62
C ILE A 139 6.48 -23.79 -5.65
N ALA A 140 6.41 -25.11 -5.50
CA ALA A 140 5.46 -25.76 -4.62
C ALA A 140 5.66 -25.35 -3.15
N PHE A 141 6.89 -25.39 -2.64
CA PHE A 141 7.15 -25.05 -1.24
C PHE A 141 6.87 -23.57 -0.94
N ALA A 142 7.32 -22.67 -1.80
CA ALA A 142 7.08 -21.24 -1.64
C ALA A 142 5.58 -20.90 -1.75
N ALA A 143 4.87 -21.53 -2.68
CA ALA A 143 3.41 -21.40 -2.82
C ALA A 143 2.66 -21.94 -1.58
N LEU A 144 3.08 -23.09 -1.05
CA LEU A 144 2.48 -23.72 0.12
C LEU A 144 2.64 -22.84 1.37
N ASP A 145 3.87 -22.42 1.64
CA ASP A 145 4.24 -21.57 2.78
C ASP A 145 3.51 -20.22 2.73
N GLU A 146 3.41 -19.62 1.55
CA GLU A 146 2.63 -18.40 1.35
C GLU A 146 1.12 -18.63 1.57
N GLY A 147 0.58 -19.76 1.10
CA GLY A 147 -0.80 -20.16 1.36
C GLY A 147 -1.10 -20.28 2.86
N ILE A 148 -0.22 -20.95 3.62
CA ILE A 148 -0.34 -21.11 5.09
C ILE A 148 -0.28 -19.75 5.77
N ARG A 149 0.73 -18.92 5.46
CA ARG A 149 0.88 -17.58 6.04
C ARG A 149 -0.35 -16.73 5.79
N ARG A 150 -0.94 -16.79 4.60
CA ARG A 150 -2.16 -16.07 4.27
C ARG A 150 -3.36 -16.56 5.07
N ALA A 151 -3.56 -17.88 5.18
CA ALA A 151 -4.65 -18.40 6.02
C ALA A 151 -4.54 -17.89 7.47
N ILE A 152 -3.32 -17.78 8.00
CA ILE A 152 -3.08 -17.30 9.37
C ILE A 152 -3.27 -15.78 9.48
N LYS A 153 -2.83 -15.00 8.48
CA LYS A 153 -2.92 -13.54 8.52
C LYS A 153 -4.29 -13.00 8.09
N HIS A 154 -5.08 -13.78 7.36
CA HIS A 154 -6.31 -13.30 6.74
C HIS A 154 -7.46 -13.24 7.76
N PRO A 155 -7.96 -12.07 8.15
CA PRO A 155 -8.92 -11.92 9.26
C PRO A 155 -10.29 -12.57 9.04
N ALA A 156 -10.73 -12.79 7.78
CA ALA A 156 -11.95 -13.59 7.56
C ALA A 156 -11.80 -15.06 8.05
N THR A 157 -10.58 -15.61 8.11
CA THR A 157 -10.34 -16.94 8.70
C THR A 157 -10.62 -16.91 10.20
N TRP A 158 -10.14 -15.86 10.88
CA TRP A 158 -10.35 -15.65 12.31
C TRP A 158 -11.82 -15.43 12.64
N CYS A 159 -12.56 -14.65 11.86
CA CYS A 159 -14.01 -14.52 12.00
C CYS A 159 -14.71 -15.88 11.94
N LEU A 160 -14.36 -16.72 10.95
CA LEU A 160 -14.96 -18.04 10.79
C LEU A 160 -14.59 -18.97 11.95
N VAL A 161 -13.31 -19.02 12.36
CA VAL A 161 -12.85 -19.81 13.50
C VAL A 161 -13.58 -19.41 14.78
N LEU A 162 -13.64 -18.10 15.09
CA LEU A 162 -14.35 -17.59 16.26
C LEU A 162 -15.85 -17.89 16.22
N PHE A 163 -16.48 -17.80 15.04
CA PHE A 163 -17.88 -18.16 14.85
C PHE A 163 -18.14 -19.66 15.12
N LEU A 164 -17.33 -20.52 14.52
CA LEU A 164 -17.42 -21.98 14.69
C LEU A 164 -17.10 -22.43 16.12
N LEU A 165 -16.30 -21.65 16.87
CA LEU A 165 -16.07 -21.88 18.30
C LEU A 165 -17.23 -21.37 19.18
N ALA A 166 -17.82 -20.23 18.83
CA ALA A 166 -18.94 -19.64 19.56
C ALA A 166 -20.21 -20.51 19.46
N CYS A 167 -20.40 -21.14 18.30
CA CYS A 167 -21.52 -22.02 17.99
C CYS A 167 -21.14 -23.50 18.19
N ASN A 168 -21.93 -24.27 18.95
CA ASN A 168 -21.61 -25.66 19.28
C ASN A 168 -21.93 -26.63 18.12
N TYR A 169 -21.20 -26.54 17.01
CA TYR A 169 -21.35 -27.43 15.86
C TYR A 169 -20.66 -28.79 16.07
N SER A 170 -21.13 -29.82 15.35
CA SER A 170 -20.45 -31.12 15.30
C SER A 170 -19.11 -31.00 14.58
N ARG A 171 -18.12 -31.83 14.96
CA ARG A 171 -16.78 -31.85 14.33
C ARG A 171 -16.85 -31.94 12.79
N LEU A 172 -17.81 -32.71 12.28
CA LEU A 172 -18.03 -32.88 10.84
C LEU A 172 -18.56 -31.62 10.17
N ALA A 173 -19.56 -30.94 10.75
CA ALA A 173 -20.08 -29.69 10.21
C ALA A 173 -19.02 -28.57 10.19
N THR A 174 -18.17 -28.56 11.21
CA THR A 174 -17.06 -27.62 11.31
C THR A 174 -15.99 -27.88 10.27
N ALA A 175 -15.54 -29.13 10.13
CA ALA A 175 -14.58 -29.53 9.09
C ALA A 175 -15.11 -29.21 7.69
N ALA A 176 -16.38 -29.52 7.41
CA ALA A 176 -17.02 -29.22 6.13
C ALA A 176 -17.03 -27.71 5.83
N SER A 177 -17.32 -26.87 6.83
CA SER A 177 -17.36 -25.40 6.65
C SER A 177 -15.97 -24.82 6.38
N ILE A 178 -14.91 -25.37 6.99
CA ILE A 178 -13.52 -24.95 6.75
C ILE A 178 -13.06 -25.37 5.36
N THR A 179 -13.33 -26.61 4.97
CA THR A 179 -13.04 -27.10 3.60
C THR A 179 -13.76 -26.23 2.58
N ALA A 180 -15.04 -25.96 2.79
CA ALA A 180 -15.84 -25.15 1.89
C ALA A 180 -15.26 -23.72 1.76
N TYR A 181 -14.94 -23.08 2.88
CA TYR A 181 -14.31 -21.75 2.90
C TYR A 181 -12.96 -21.73 2.16
N GLY A 182 -12.10 -22.72 2.36
CA GLY A 182 -10.80 -22.76 1.70
C GLY A 182 -10.86 -23.10 0.21
N VAL A 183 -11.72 -24.03 -0.17
CA VAL A 183 -11.95 -24.37 -1.58
C VAL A 183 -12.52 -23.15 -2.32
N THR A 184 -13.50 -22.44 -1.73
CA THR A 184 -14.08 -21.27 -2.40
C THR A 184 -13.13 -20.08 -2.47
N ILE A 185 -12.19 -19.91 -1.55
CA ILE A 185 -11.08 -18.94 -1.72
C ILE A 185 -10.27 -19.28 -2.96
N GLY A 186 -9.90 -20.55 -3.13
CA GLY A 186 -9.19 -21.00 -4.31
C GLY A 186 -9.95 -20.73 -5.61
N ILE A 187 -11.26 -21.02 -5.61
CA ILE A 187 -12.14 -20.74 -6.75
C ILE A 187 -12.22 -19.23 -7.01
N GLY A 188 -12.42 -18.42 -5.98
CA GLY A 188 -12.51 -16.96 -6.11
C GLY A 188 -11.23 -16.38 -6.71
N HIS A 189 -10.09 -16.89 -6.28
CA HIS A 189 -8.80 -16.51 -6.83
C HIS A 189 -8.67 -16.88 -8.31
N TRP A 190 -8.98 -18.13 -8.67
CA TRP A 190 -8.94 -18.61 -10.06
C TRP A 190 -9.89 -17.83 -10.99
N LEU A 191 -11.05 -17.42 -10.50
CA LEU A 191 -11.98 -16.56 -11.26
C LEU A 191 -11.42 -15.16 -11.54
N THR A 192 -10.48 -14.68 -10.72
CA THR A 192 -9.85 -13.35 -10.89
C THR A 192 -8.55 -13.35 -11.68
N THR A 193 -7.93 -14.51 -11.93
CA THR A 193 -6.65 -14.56 -12.67
C THR A 193 -6.66 -14.07 -14.13
N PRO A 194 -7.81 -13.84 -14.81
CA PRO A 194 -7.84 -13.15 -16.11
C PRO A 194 -8.49 -11.75 -16.09
N ILE A 195 -9.07 -11.29 -14.98
CA ILE A 195 -9.88 -10.05 -14.93
C ILE A 195 -9.17 -9.01 -14.06
N THR A 196 -9.15 -7.77 -14.54
CA THR A 196 -8.59 -6.60 -13.84
C THR A 196 -8.98 -6.60 -12.35
N PRO A 197 -8.08 -6.18 -11.46
CA PRO A 197 -8.32 -6.23 -10.03
C PRO A 197 -9.50 -5.30 -9.73
N VAL A 198 -10.64 -5.87 -9.32
CA VAL A 198 -11.67 -5.18 -8.56
C VAL A 198 -11.62 -5.75 -7.14
N PRO A 199 -10.46 -5.71 -6.44
CA PRO A 199 -10.27 -6.53 -5.25
C PRO A 199 -11.11 -5.97 -4.12
N LEU A 200 -11.32 -4.66 -4.11
CA LEU A 200 -11.74 -3.96 -2.92
C LEU A 200 -13.27 -3.92 -2.75
N LEU A 201 -14.01 -3.81 -3.86
CA LEU A 201 -15.48 -3.96 -3.89
C LEU A 201 -15.92 -5.41 -3.59
N LEU A 202 -15.10 -6.41 -3.92
CA LEU A 202 -15.35 -7.81 -3.59
C LEU A 202 -14.90 -8.17 -2.16
N THR A 203 -13.87 -7.53 -1.59
CA THR A 203 -13.59 -7.65 -0.14
C THR A 203 -14.73 -7.03 0.66
N ALA A 204 -15.28 -5.92 0.18
CA ALA A 204 -16.37 -5.17 0.81
C ALA A 204 -17.58 -6.05 1.12
N SER A 205 -17.86 -7.04 0.28
CA SER A 205 -19.02 -7.93 0.42
C SER A 205 -18.79 -9.10 1.37
N SER A 206 -17.54 -9.41 1.73
CA SER A 206 -17.23 -10.43 2.76
C SER A 206 -17.52 -9.96 4.19
N ALA A 207 -17.35 -8.65 4.46
CA ALA A 207 -17.56 -8.05 5.77
C ALA A 207 -19.03 -8.06 6.24
N PRO A 208 -20.04 -7.76 5.40
CA PRO A 208 -21.46 -7.93 5.73
C PRO A 208 -21.83 -9.36 6.10
N ILE A 209 -21.18 -10.36 5.49
CA ILE A 209 -21.44 -11.78 5.79
C ILE A 209 -20.88 -12.13 7.17
N ALA A 210 -19.67 -11.67 7.49
CA ALA A 210 -19.12 -11.76 8.84
C ALA A 210 -20.03 -11.06 9.87
N LEU A 211 -20.56 -9.88 9.55
CA LEU A 211 -21.51 -9.16 10.40
C LEU A 211 -22.83 -9.94 10.58
N MET A 212 -23.39 -10.52 9.52
CA MET A 212 -24.59 -11.37 9.61
C MET A 212 -24.36 -12.62 10.48
N LEU A 213 -23.18 -13.24 10.38
CA LEU A 213 -22.76 -14.36 11.23
C LEU A 213 -22.65 -13.93 12.71
N THR A 214 -22.17 -12.72 13.00
CA THR A 214 -22.12 -12.23 14.40
C THR A 214 -23.49 -11.84 14.95
N LEU A 215 -24.37 -11.26 14.13
CA LEU A 215 -25.73 -10.91 14.52
C LEU A 215 -26.59 -12.15 14.78
N SER A 216 -26.33 -13.27 14.10
CA SER A 216 -27.02 -14.53 14.39
C SER A 216 -26.63 -15.09 15.76
N VAL A 217 -25.35 -14.99 16.14
CA VAL A 217 -24.87 -15.33 17.49
C VAL A 217 -25.43 -14.38 18.56
N ALA A 218 -25.48 -13.09 18.28
CA ALA A 218 -25.98 -12.08 19.22
C ALA A 218 -27.51 -12.16 19.45
N ARG A 219 -28.28 -12.61 18.45
CA ARG A 219 -29.74 -12.79 18.53
C ARG A 219 -30.16 -14.14 19.14
N ALA A 220 -29.33 -15.17 19.06
CA ALA A 220 -29.74 -16.51 19.45
C ALA A 220 -29.64 -16.76 20.95
N LYS A 221 -30.79 -16.72 21.63
CA LYS A 221 -31.06 -17.70 22.71
C LYS A 221 -31.25 -19.07 22.02
N ASN A 222 -30.17 -19.85 21.89
CA ASN A 222 -30.13 -21.27 21.51
C ASN A 222 -30.54 -21.73 20.09
N THR A 223 -30.98 -20.89 19.16
CA THR A 223 -31.21 -21.32 17.76
C THR A 223 -29.92 -21.26 16.95
N VAL A 224 -29.16 -22.36 16.99
CA VAL A 224 -28.00 -22.57 16.11
C VAL A 224 -28.49 -22.59 14.66
N SER A 225 -27.93 -21.74 13.79
CA SER A 225 -28.25 -21.79 12.36
C SER A 225 -27.94 -23.20 11.83
N PRO A 226 -28.81 -23.80 11.00
CA PRO A 226 -28.59 -25.16 10.51
C PRO A 226 -27.27 -25.25 9.74
N ALA A 227 -26.58 -26.38 9.82
CA ALA A 227 -25.20 -26.53 9.34
C ALA A 227 -25.02 -26.14 7.85
N TRP A 228 -26.05 -26.34 7.02
CA TRP A 228 -26.03 -25.94 5.61
C TRP A 228 -25.96 -24.41 5.41
N VAL A 229 -26.56 -23.61 6.31
CA VAL A 229 -26.47 -22.14 6.26
C VAL A 229 -25.06 -21.70 6.57
N VAL A 230 -24.41 -22.34 7.56
CA VAL A 230 -23.02 -22.03 7.90
C VAL A 230 -22.08 -22.39 6.76
N LEU A 231 -22.28 -23.56 6.16
CA LEU A 231 -21.57 -23.98 4.95
C LEU A 231 -21.73 -22.96 3.84
N LEU A 232 -22.94 -22.48 3.57
CA LEU A 232 -23.20 -21.47 2.54
C LEU A 232 -22.50 -20.14 2.86
N LEU A 233 -22.56 -19.67 4.10
CA LEU A 233 -21.92 -18.41 4.50
C LEU A 233 -20.40 -18.53 4.48
N ALA A 234 -19.85 -19.68 4.90
CA ALA A 234 -18.43 -20.00 4.81
C ALA A 234 -17.98 -20.03 3.33
N SER A 235 -18.71 -20.73 2.46
CA SER A 235 -18.47 -20.75 1.02
C SER A 235 -18.49 -19.35 0.41
N LEU A 236 -19.49 -18.53 0.72
CA LEU A 236 -19.65 -17.18 0.17
C LEU A 236 -18.54 -16.24 0.68
N THR A 237 -18.23 -16.29 1.98
CA THR A 237 -17.13 -15.53 2.56
C THR A 237 -15.80 -15.91 1.92
N GLY A 238 -15.60 -17.20 1.64
CA GLY A 238 -14.39 -17.72 1.02
C GLY A 238 -14.26 -17.26 -0.42
N LEU A 239 -15.31 -17.41 -1.21
CA LEU A 239 -15.35 -16.97 -2.60
C LEU A 239 -14.98 -15.49 -2.71
N LEU A 240 -15.62 -14.64 -1.90
CA LEU A 240 -15.40 -13.20 -1.91
C LEU A 240 -14.01 -12.83 -1.41
N SER A 241 -13.48 -13.52 -0.39
CA SER A 241 -12.10 -13.32 0.08
C SER A 241 -11.08 -13.75 -0.99
N GLY A 242 -11.35 -14.83 -1.71
CA GLY A 242 -10.50 -15.32 -2.81
C GLY A 242 -10.37 -14.33 -3.96
N CYS A 243 -11.47 -13.65 -4.31
CA CYS A 243 -11.49 -12.65 -5.37
C CYS A 243 -10.69 -11.37 -5.06
N THR A 244 -10.10 -11.26 -3.86
CA THR A 244 -9.44 -10.04 -3.38
C THR A 244 -7.92 -10.11 -3.44
N GLY A 245 -7.38 -11.31 -3.59
CA GLY A 245 -5.95 -11.51 -3.70
C GLY A 245 -5.49 -11.28 -5.12
N ALA A 246 -4.80 -10.16 -5.38
CA ALA A 246 -3.77 -10.19 -6.41
C ALA A 246 -2.85 -11.39 -6.09
N LEU A 247 -2.47 -12.16 -7.11
CA LEU A 247 -1.41 -13.16 -7.00
C LEU A 247 -0.14 -12.45 -6.48
N LEU A 248 0.08 -12.44 -5.15
CA LEU A 248 1.31 -11.93 -4.55
C LEU A 248 2.42 -12.99 -4.54
N PHE A 249 2.17 -14.16 -5.14
CA PHE A 249 3.28 -15.02 -5.53
C PHE A 249 4.02 -14.31 -6.66
N PRO A 250 5.33 -14.07 -6.56
CA PRO A 250 6.08 -13.39 -7.61
C PRO A 250 5.88 -14.12 -8.93
N GLN A 251 5.14 -13.53 -9.87
CA GLN A 251 4.91 -14.11 -11.20
C GLN A 251 6.11 -13.89 -12.12
N ASN A 252 7.05 -13.06 -11.70
CA ASN A 252 8.23 -12.70 -12.45
C ASN A 252 9.07 -13.96 -12.73
N GLY A 253 9.24 -14.30 -14.00
CA GLY A 253 9.95 -15.50 -14.44
C GLY A 253 9.18 -16.82 -14.36
N LEU A 254 7.87 -16.81 -14.09
CA LEU A 254 7.02 -18.00 -14.13
C LEU A 254 6.20 -18.07 -15.41
N SER A 255 6.10 -19.28 -15.96
CA SER A 255 5.26 -19.57 -17.12
C SER A 255 3.79 -19.65 -16.70
N GLN A 256 2.88 -19.62 -17.66
CA GLN A 256 1.44 -19.71 -17.36
C GLN A 256 1.05 -21.01 -16.63
N SER A 257 1.68 -22.13 -16.98
CA SER A 257 1.45 -23.41 -16.30
C SER A 257 2.02 -23.42 -14.88
N GLU A 258 3.18 -22.81 -14.65
CA GLU A 258 3.78 -22.66 -13.33
C GLU A 258 2.96 -21.74 -12.42
N ILE A 259 2.39 -20.65 -12.97
CA ILE A 259 1.46 -19.77 -12.25
C ILE A 259 0.23 -20.56 -11.82
N GLN A 260 -0.40 -21.31 -12.73
CA GLN A 260 -1.55 -22.16 -12.41
C GLN A 260 -1.22 -23.23 -11.38
N PHE A 261 -0.06 -23.89 -11.52
CA PHE A 261 0.43 -24.88 -10.56
C PHE A 261 0.62 -24.25 -9.17
N SER A 262 1.29 -23.10 -9.09
CA SER A 262 1.50 -22.38 -7.82
C SER A 262 0.18 -21.96 -7.16
N ALA A 263 -0.84 -21.61 -7.95
CA ALA A 263 -2.17 -21.25 -7.43
C ALA A 263 -2.86 -22.47 -6.77
N ILE A 264 -2.78 -23.66 -7.39
CA ILE A 264 -3.33 -24.89 -6.82
C ILE A 264 -2.63 -25.24 -5.49
N ILE A 265 -1.30 -25.12 -5.45
CA ILE A 265 -0.53 -25.41 -4.23
C ILE A 265 -0.83 -24.38 -3.12
N GLN A 266 -1.00 -23.10 -3.46
CA GLN A 266 -1.44 -22.07 -2.52
C GLN A 266 -2.79 -22.41 -1.86
N ILE A 267 -3.74 -22.98 -2.61
CA ILE A 267 -5.04 -23.43 -2.05
C ILE A 267 -4.81 -24.54 -1.02
N GLY A 268 -3.93 -25.50 -1.33
CA GLY A 268 -3.53 -26.56 -0.40
C GLY A 268 -2.91 -25.99 0.89
N GLY A 269 -1.98 -25.04 0.75
CA GLY A 269 -1.35 -24.36 1.89
C GLY A 269 -2.35 -23.59 2.73
N TRP A 270 -3.31 -22.93 2.08
CA TRP A 270 -4.38 -22.21 2.77
C TRP A 270 -5.25 -23.18 3.59
N LEU A 271 -5.67 -24.29 3.00
CA LEU A 271 -6.45 -25.32 3.70
C LEU A 271 -5.68 -25.86 4.89
N LEU A 272 -4.40 -26.18 4.71
CA LEU A 272 -3.53 -26.68 5.77
C LEU A 272 -3.41 -25.68 6.93
N GLY A 273 -3.22 -24.39 6.63
CA GLY A 273 -3.16 -23.32 7.63
C GLY A 273 -4.48 -23.13 8.38
N ALA A 274 -5.61 -23.12 7.67
CA ALA A 274 -6.94 -22.98 8.27
C ALA A 274 -7.31 -24.18 9.14
N PHE A 275 -7.02 -25.40 8.68
CA PHE A 275 -7.18 -26.62 9.47
C PHE A 275 -6.27 -26.61 10.69
N GLY A 276 -5.00 -26.18 10.55
CA GLY A 276 -4.05 -26.08 11.66
C GLY A 276 -4.50 -25.10 12.75
N LEU A 277 -5.01 -23.92 12.36
CA LEU A 277 -5.63 -22.98 13.30
C LEU A 277 -6.82 -23.64 14.00
N PHE A 278 -7.71 -24.28 13.24
CA PHE A 278 -8.90 -24.88 13.79
C PHE A 278 -8.61 -26.02 14.78
N THR A 279 -7.73 -26.97 14.42
CA THR A 279 -7.36 -28.09 15.29
C THR A 279 -6.74 -27.57 16.58
N THR A 280 -5.85 -26.59 16.49
CA THR A 280 -5.25 -25.93 17.65
C THR A 280 -6.32 -25.34 18.56
N PHE A 281 -7.26 -24.55 18.02
CA PHE A 281 -8.33 -23.95 18.81
C PHE A 281 -9.31 -24.96 19.40
N PHE A 282 -9.59 -26.05 18.69
CA PHE A 282 -10.48 -27.10 19.18
C PHE A 282 -9.82 -27.91 20.30
N LEU A 283 -8.52 -28.20 20.20
CA LEU A 283 -7.73 -28.80 21.28
C LEU A 283 -7.73 -27.89 22.51
N ILE A 284 -7.49 -26.59 22.32
CA ILE A 284 -7.56 -25.60 23.42
C ILE A 284 -8.97 -25.57 24.03
N ARG A 285 -10.03 -25.68 23.22
CA ARG A 285 -11.41 -25.72 23.70
C ARG A 285 -11.71 -26.97 24.53
N ASP A 286 -11.27 -28.14 24.05
CA ASP A 286 -11.46 -29.40 24.75
C ASP A 286 -10.69 -29.41 26.09
N LEU A 287 -9.57 -28.66 26.19
CA LEU A 287 -8.82 -28.42 27.43
C LEU A 287 -9.42 -27.35 28.35
N ALA A 288 -9.89 -26.23 27.81
CA ALA A 288 -10.36 -25.05 28.55
C ALA A 288 -11.86 -25.07 28.89
N GLY A 289 -12.60 -26.06 28.39
CA GLY A 289 -14.03 -26.25 28.64
C GLY A 289 -14.90 -25.09 28.11
N THR A 290 -16.04 -24.86 28.77
CA THR A 290 -17.04 -23.85 28.33
C THR A 290 -16.57 -22.40 28.45
N ARG A 291 -15.47 -22.13 29.16
CA ARG A 291 -14.91 -20.77 29.34
C ARG A 291 -14.46 -20.16 28.02
N LEU A 292 -13.74 -20.93 27.19
CA LEU A 292 -13.25 -20.46 25.90
C LEU A 292 -14.40 -20.08 24.95
N ARG A 293 -15.48 -20.85 24.98
CA ARG A 293 -16.69 -20.55 24.19
C ARG A 293 -17.32 -19.22 24.60
N HIS A 294 -17.35 -18.92 25.90
CA HIS A 294 -17.87 -17.64 26.38
C HIS A 294 -17.00 -16.46 25.92
N HIS A 295 -15.67 -16.61 25.98
CA HIS A 295 -14.76 -15.59 25.44
C HIS A 295 -14.87 -15.43 23.93
N ALA A 296 -15.03 -16.52 23.17
CA ALA A 296 -15.26 -16.46 21.73
C ALA A 296 -16.56 -15.71 21.38
N GLN A 297 -17.65 -15.94 22.14
CA GLN A 297 -18.90 -15.21 21.98
C GLN A 297 -18.77 -13.71 22.24
N GLN A 298 -17.88 -13.30 23.15
CA GLN A 298 -17.61 -11.88 23.44
C GLN A 298 -16.67 -11.25 22.41
N ALA A 299 -15.65 -11.98 21.95
CA ALA A 299 -14.63 -11.48 21.02
C ALA A 299 -15.14 -11.38 19.58
N LEU A 300 -15.98 -12.33 19.15
CA LEU A 300 -16.50 -12.41 17.78
C LEU A 300 -17.14 -11.10 17.26
N PRO A 301 -18.08 -10.43 17.97
CA PRO A 301 -18.67 -9.18 17.49
C PRO A 301 -17.65 -8.04 17.41
N VAL A 302 -16.70 -7.97 18.34
CA VAL A 302 -15.63 -6.94 18.33
C VAL A 302 -14.73 -7.14 17.11
N PHE A 303 -14.33 -8.39 16.85
CA PHE A 303 -13.46 -8.72 15.73
C PHE A 303 -14.16 -8.51 14.38
N ALA A 304 -15.44 -8.88 14.26
CA ALA A 304 -16.20 -8.64 13.03
C ALA A 304 -16.45 -7.15 12.77
N LEU A 305 -16.73 -6.34 13.80
CA LEU A 305 -16.85 -4.89 13.67
C LEU A 305 -15.52 -4.25 13.27
N ALA A 306 -14.40 -4.69 13.87
CA ALA A 306 -13.07 -4.25 13.50
C ALA A 306 -12.75 -4.60 12.04
N TRP A 307 -13.13 -5.80 11.59
CA TRP A 307 -12.99 -6.22 10.19
C TRP A 307 -13.84 -5.38 9.24
N CYS A 308 -15.12 -5.15 9.57
CA CYS A 308 -15.98 -4.25 8.80
C CYS A 308 -15.36 -2.86 8.70
N PHE A 309 -14.86 -2.31 9.81
CA PHE A 309 -14.22 -1.01 9.84
C PHE A 309 -12.95 -0.99 8.98
N TYR A 310 -12.07 -1.99 9.09
CA TYR A 310 -10.85 -2.11 8.29
C TYR A 310 -11.17 -2.15 6.78
N VAL A 311 -12.15 -2.97 6.39
CA VAL A 311 -12.57 -3.08 4.99
C VAL A 311 -13.20 -1.77 4.50
N SER A 312 -14.07 -1.14 5.30
CA SER A 312 -14.65 0.17 4.99
C SER A 312 -13.58 1.25 4.86
N ALA A 313 -12.58 1.28 5.76
CA ALA A 313 -11.46 2.21 5.71
C ALA A 313 -10.59 1.97 4.47
N GLY A 314 -10.34 0.71 4.10
CA GLY A 314 -9.65 0.36 2.86
C GLY A 314 -10.40 0.86 1.63
N ILE A 315 -11.72 0.65 1.56
CA ILE A 315 -12.59 1.18 0.49
C ILE A 315 -12.53 2.70 0.41
N LEU A 316 -12.62 3.37 1.56
CA LEU A 316 -12.46 4.81 1.66
C LEU A 316 -11.08 5.28 1.22
N ASN A 317 -10.02 4.52 1.49
CA ASN A 317 -8.66 4.89 1.07
C ASN A 317 -8.48 4.75 -0.44
N SER A 318 -8.89 3.63 -1.04
CA SER A 318 -8.64 3.37 -2.47
C SER A 318 -9.66 4.00 -3.40
N TYR A 319 -10.92 4.19 -2.97
CA TYR A 319 -11.99 4.72 -3.81
C TYR A 319 -12.65 5.97 -3.21
N GLY A 320 -12.21 6.46 -2.05
CA GLY A 320 -12.77 7.68 -1.45
C GLY A 320 -12.69 8.86 -2.40
N ALA A 321 -11.53 9.10 -3.01
CA ALA A 321 -11.37 10.15 -4.01
C ALA A 321 -12.37 10.01 -5.18
N MET A 322 -12.56 8.80 -5.72
CA MET A 322 -13.46 8.53 -6.84
C MET A 322 -14.95 8.70 -6.47
N LEU A 323 -15.37 8.18 -5.31
CA LEU A 323 -16.74 8.30 -4.81
C LEU A 323 -17.08 9.76 -4.47
N LEU A 324 -16.14 10.50 -3.90
CA LEU A 324 -16.35 11.89 -3.51
C LEU A 324 -16.24 12.85 -4.71
N ASP A 325 -15.49 12.54 -5.76
CA ASP A 325 -15.58 13.23 -7.07
C ASP A 325 -16.97 13.04 -7.70
N LEU A 326 -17.54 11.83 -7.57
CA LEU A 326 -18.91 11.53 -7.98
C LEU A 326 -19.95 12.37 -7.22
N PHE A 327 -19.62 12.79 -6.00
CA PHE A 327 -20.47 13.62 -5.11
C PHE A 327 -19.97 15.06 -4.91
N GLN A 328 -18.96 15.52 -5.64
CA GLN A 328 -18.35 16.86 -5.53
C GLN A 328 -17.94 17.28 -4.10
N LEU A 329 -17.40 16.36 -3.30
CA LEU A 329 -17.04 16.58 -1.88
C LEU A 329 -15.51 16.55 -1.65
N LYS A 330 -14.98 17.47 -0.82
CA LYS A 330 -13.53 17.65 -0.58
C LYS A 330 -12.92 16.60 0.37
N TYR A 331 -12.60 15.40 -0.15
CA TYR A 331 -11.99 14.28 0.58
C TYR A 331 -10.66 14.61 1.30
N GLN A 332 -9.79 15.40 0.66
CA GLN A 332 -8.43 15.70 1.15
C GLN A 332 -8.41 16.31 2.56
N GLN A 333 -9.47 17.02 2.98
CA GLN A 333 -9.51 17.64 4.31
C GLN A 333 -9.88 16.64 5.42
N ALA A 334 -10.69 15.62 5.13
CA ALA A 334 -11.12 14.63 6.13
C ALA A 334 -10.00 13.64 6.45
N GLU A 335 -9.29 13.16 5.44
CA GLU A 335 -8.15 12.22 5.60
C GLU A 335 -7.02 12.87 6.43
N GLN A 336 -6.66 14.11 6.07
CA GLN A 336 -5.67 14.93 6.78
C GLN A 336 -6.01 15.13 8.26
N PHE A 337 -7.29 15.16 8.60
CA PHE A 337 -7.74 15.39 9.96
C PHE A 337 -7.76 14.10 10.80
N TRP A 338 -8.11 12.95 10.21
CA TRP A 338 -8.42 11.73 10.95
C TRP A 338 -7.29 10.71 11.02
N LEU A 339 -6.58 10.44 9.92
CA LEU A 339 -5.67 9.30 9.81
C LEU A 339 -4.21 9.73 9.65
N THR A 340 -3.98 10.72 8.79
CA THR A 340 -2.64 11.26 8.51
C THR A 340 -1.87 11.63 9.78
N PRO A 341 -2.48 12.22 10.83
CA PRO A 341 -1.71 12.60 12.02
C PRO A 341 -1.21 11.41 12.86
N PHE A 342 -1.91 10.27 12.83
CA PHE A 342 -1.49 9.05 13.54
C PHE A 342 -0.40 8.31 12.76
N ILE A 343 -0.57 8.20 11.44
CA ILE A 343 0.42 7.60 10.55
C ILE A 343 1.72 8.39 10.64
N ASN A 344 1.65 9.72 10.55
CA ASN A 344 2.83 10.59 10.63
C ASN A 344 3.54 10.49 12.00
N ASP A 345 2.81 10.48 13.11
CA ASP A 345 3.45 10.36 14.42
C ASP A 345 4.11 8.97 14.56
N TRP A 346 3.46 7.90 14.08
CA TRP A 346 4.02 6.55 14.10
C TRP A 346 5.28 6.43 13.25
N THR A 347 5.28 6.98 12.03
CA THR A 347 6.47 6.97 11.16
C THR A 347 7.63 7.75 11.78
N LEU A 348 7.34 8.81 12.54
CA LEU A 348 8.34 9.61 13.26
C LEU A 348 8.79 8.98 14.59
N GLY A 349 8.36 7.77 14.92
CA GLY A 349 8.72 7.09 16.18
C GLY A 349 7.99 7.63 17.41
N ARG A 350 6.82 8.23 17.22
CA ARG A 350 5.95 8.74 18.27
C ARG A 350 4.64 7.96 18.27
N ILE A 351 3.99 7.86 19.43
CA ILE A 351 2.63 7.31 19.53
C ILE A 351 1.70 8.46 19.90
N ARG A 352 0.68 8.67 19.06
CA ARG A 352 -0.43 9.56 19.38
C ARG A 352 -1.49 8.78 20.12
N LEU A 353 -1.62 9.01 21.42
CA LEU A 353 -2.66 8.41 22.26
C LEU A 353 -3.93 9.28 22.22
N PRO A 354 -5.07 8.78 21.72
CA PRO A 354 -6.32 9.52 21.70
C PRO A 354 -6.99 9.48 23.07
N VAL A 355 -6.45 10.23 24.03
CA VAL A 355 -6.85 10.18 25.44
C VAL A 355 -8.33 10.51 25.63
N ALA A 356 -8.88 11.47 24.88
CA ALA A 356 -10.32 11.76 24.90
C ALA A 356 -11.18 10.58 24.40
N SER A 357 -10.72 9.87 23.36
CA SER A 357 -11.41 8.66 22.88
C SER A 357 -11.31 7.52 23.89
N LEU A 358 -10.12 7.32 24.47
CA LEU A 358 -9.86 6.28 25.48
C LEU A 358 -10.68 6.53 26.75
N THR A 359 -10.80 7.77 27.23
CA THR A 359 -11.64 8.10 28.39
C THR A 359 -13.12 7.83 28.10
N LEU A 360 -13.61 8.19 26.91
CA LEU A 360 -14.98 7.90 26.48
C LEU A 360 -15.24 6.39 26.35
N ILE A 361 -14.26 5.61 25.89
CA ILE A 361 -14.33 4.14 25.85
C ILE A 361 -14.36 3.57 27.27
N VAL A 362 -13.50 4.03 28.18
CA VAL A 362 -13.50 3.59 29.58
C VAL A 362 -14.84 3.91 30.25
N LEU A 363 -15.40 5.09 30.01
CA LEU A 363 -16.76 5.48 30.44
C LEU A 363 -17.83 4.56 29.82
N ALA A 364 -17.72 4.25 28.53
CA ALA A 364 -18.65 3.34 27.86
C ALA A 364 -18.59 1.92 28.45
N ILE A 365 -17.41 1.42 28.79
CA ILE A 365 -17.18 0.12 29.43
C ILE A 365 -17.69 0.12 30.88
N ALA A 366 -17.44 1.18 31.65
CA ALA A 366 -17.94 1.31 33.01
C ALA A 366 -19.48 1.35 33.06
N LEU A 367 -20.09 1.97 32.04
CA LEU A 367 -21.54 2.02 31.85
C LEU A 367 -22.09 0.81 31.10
N TRP A 368 -21.24 -0.17 30.77
CA TRP A 368 -21.68 -1.40 30.12
C TRP A 368 -22.76 -2.07 30.99
N PRO A 369 -23.94 -2.37 30.44
CA PRO A 369 -25.02 -2.94 31.22
C PRO A 369 -24.65 -4.36 31.68
N ARG A 370 -24.05 -4.46 32.88
CA ARG A 370 -23.93 -5.71 33.63
C ARG A 370 -25.33 -6.15 34.01
N GLN A 371 -25.94 -6.99 33.17
CA GLN A 371 -27.32 -7.42 33.31
C GLN A 371 -27.57 -8.07 34.68
N ARG A 372 -28.35 -7.41 35.55
CA ARG A 372 -29.18 -8.09 36.56
C ARG A 372 -30.57 -7.49 36.84
N ARG A 373 -31.00 -6.34 36.30
CA ARG A 373 -32.39 -5.86 36.49
C ARG A 373 -32.99 -5.21 35.23
N PHE A 374 -34.07 -5.80 34.74
CA PHE A 374 -34.63 -5.66 33.39
C PHE A 374 -35.48 -4.41 33.11
N GLN A 375 -35.60 -3.43 34.02
CA GLN A 375 -36.57 -2.33 33.83
C GLN A 375 -35.97 -0.97 33.41
N SER A 376 -34.64 -0.77 33.43
CA SER A 376 -34.00 0.48 32.93
C SER A 376 -33.00 0.30 31.79
N ALA A 377 -32.96 -0.89 31.18
CA ALA A 377 -31.91 -1.30 30.24
C ALA A 377 -31.85 -0.49 28.93
N THR A 378 -32.96 0.09 28.48
CA THR A 378 -33.05 0.79 27.19
C THR A 378 -32.30 2.12 27.18
N ARG A 379 -32.35 2.91 28.27
CA ARG A 379 -31.67 4.21 28.37
C ARG A 379 -30.16 4.07 28.54
N LYS A 380 -29.71 3.10 29.35
CA LYS A 380 -28.28 2.82 29.56
C LYS A 380 -27.59 2.25 28.32
N THR A 381 -28.31 1.45 27.54
CA THR A 381 -27.80 0.91 26.26
C THR A 381 -27.65 2.02 25.20
N ARG A 382 -28.62 2.95 25.11
CA ARG A 382 -28.51 4.12 24.21
C ARG A 382 -27.34 5.03 24.61
N LEU A 383 -27.15 5.27 25.90
CA LEU A 383 -26.04 6.07 26.42
C LEU A 383 -24.69 5.42 26.12
N HIS A 384 -24.56 4.11 26.32
CA HIS A 384 -23.35 3.35 25.96
C HIS A 384 -22.99 3.53 24.49
N TRP A 385 -23.93 3.28 23.57
CA TRP A 385 -23.65 3.43 22.13
C TRP A 385 -23.40 4.88 21.71
N SER A 386 -24.03 5.86 22.37
CA SER A 386 -23.70 7.27 22.13
C SER A 386 -22.30 7.64 22.60
N LEU A 387 -21.81 7.04 23.69
CA LEU A 387 -20.44 7.24 24.17
C LEU A 387 -19.42 6.54 23.27
N VAL A 388 -19.75 5.35 22.74
CA VAL A 388 -18.91 4.68 21.72
C VAL A 388 -18.84 5.53 20.45
N LEU A 389 -19.97 6.05 19.97
CA LEU A 389 -19.99 6.94 18.81
C LEU A 389 -19.20 8.23 19.08
N ALA A 390 -19.37 8.84 20.25
CA ALA A 390 -18.61 10.00 20.66
C ALA A 390 -17.10 9.70 20.77
N ALA A 391 -16.73 8.51 21.25
CA ALA A 391 -15.34 8.09 21.33
C ALA A 391 -14.71 7.96 19.93
N VAL A 392 -15.44 7.41 18.96
CA VAL A 392 -15.01 7.36 17.56
C VAL A 392 -14.85 8.78 17.02
N LEU A 393 -15.83 9.66 17.23
CA LEU A 393 -15.78 11.07 16.82
C LEU A 393 -14.63 11.88 17.46
N ALA A 394 -14.21 11.48 18.66
CA ALA A 394 -13.16 12.15 19.41
C ALA A 394 -11.74 11.63 19.14
N VAL A 395 -11.53 10.64 18.24
CA VAL A 395 -10.20 10.10 17.93
C VAL A 395 -9.16 11.18 17.57
N PRO A 396 -9.45 12.17 16.70
CA PRO A 396 -8.48 13.22 16.38
C PRO A 396 -8.39 14.34 17.45
N LEU A 397 -9.26 14.31 18.48
CA LEU A 397 -9.39 15.36 19.49
C LEU A 397 -8.73 14.93 20.81
N GLY A 398 -8.10 15.86 21.52
CA GLY A 398 -7.54 15.60 22.86
C GLY A 398 -6.51 14.46 22.87
N THR A 399 -5.57 14.51 21.93
CA THR A 399 -4.51 13.50 21.79
C THR A 399 -3.26 13.92 22.57
N LEU A 400 -2.59 12.94 23.20
CA LEU A 400 -1.27 13.12 23.81
C LEU A 400 -0.24 12.41 22.95
N ARG A 401 0.84 13.12 22.61
CA ARG A 401 1.98 12.53 21.93
C ARG A 401 2.96 12.02 22.97
N ILE A 402 3.27 10.74 22.91
CA ILE A 402 4.32 10.13 23.73
C ILE A 402 5.40 9.53 22.83
N HIS A 403 6.61 9.43 23.35
CA HIS A 403 7.68 8.69 22.69
C HIS A 403 7.29 7.21 22.58
N ASN A 404 7.64 6.55 21.47
CA ASN A 404 7.39 5.13 21.29
C ASN A 404 8.54 4.31 21.89
N PRO A 405 8.36 3.65 23.07
CA PRO A 405 9.44 2.91 23.74
C PRO A 405 9.87 1.65 22.99
N TRP A 406 9.12 1.21 21.98
CA TRP A 406 9.43 0.05 21.14
C TRP A 406 9.94 0.44 19.76
N HIS A 407 10.22 1.72 19.53
CA HIS A 407 10.73 2.18 18.25
C HIS A 407 12.19 1.72 18.09
N SER A 408 12.42 0.81 17.15
CA SER A 408 13.76 0.36 16.78
C SER A 408 14.45 1.40 15.90
N SER A 409 15.69 1.76 16.22
CA SER A 409 16.62 2.53 15.36
C SER A 409 17.11 1.75 14.13
N GLN A 410 16.42 0.65 13.77
CA GLN A 410 16.73 -0.16 12.61
C GLN A 410 16.38 0.60 11.31
N PRO A 411 17.11 0.34 10.22
CA PRO A 411 16.96 1.08 8.98
C PRO A 411 15.51 1.02 8.50
N PRO A 412 14.86 2.16 8.22
CA PRO A 412 13.63 2.12 7.46
C PRO A 412 13.96 1.53 6.10
N SER A 413 13.33 0.40 5.75
CA SER A 413 13.34 -0.10 4.37
C SER A 413 12.90 1.01 3.42
N VAL A 414 13.30 1.00 2.14
CA VAL A 414 12.93 2.08 1.19
C VAL A 414 11.41 2.37 1.21
N GLN A 415 10.59 1.33 1.32
CA GLN A 415 9.12 1.41 1.43
C GLN A 415 8.62 2.08 2.73
N THR A 416 9.41 2.01 3.80
CA THR A 416 9.12 2.67 5.10
C THR A 416 9.74 4.08 5.17
N ALA A 417 10.84 4.32 4.44
CA ALA A 417 11.56 5.59 4.42
C ALA A 417 10.80 6.67 3.63
N GLU A 418 10.10 6.29 2.55
CA GLU A 418 9.31 7.22 1.72
C GLU A 418 8.30 8.06 2.52
N PRO A 419 7.38 7.48 3.31
CA PRO A 419 6.44 8.26 4.11
C PRO A 419 7.12 9.04 5.25
N LEU A 420 8.23 8.52 5.80
CA LEU A 420 9.00 9.21 6.83
C LEU A 420 9.62 10.50 6.29
N ILE A 421 10.39 10.41 5.21
CA ILE A 421 11.09 11.54 4.61
C ILE A 421 10.10 12.54 4.03
N GLY A 422 9.02 12.07 3.39
CA GLY A 422 7.94 12.93 2.92
C GLY A 422 7.32 13.74 4.06
N SER A 423 7.09 13.12 5.23
CA SER A 423 6.58 13.79 6.42
C SER A 423 7.56 14.82 6.98
N LEU A 424 8.84 14.45 7.13
CA LEU A 424 9.90 15.35 7.61
C LEU A 424 10.06 16.57 6.70
N LEU A 425 10.18 16.37 5.38
CA LEU A 425 10.29 17.47 4.40
C LEU A 425 9.08 18.39 4.44
N ASN A 426 7.87 17.83 4.46
CA ASN A 426 6.65 18.63 4.52
C ASN A 426 6.57 19.46 5.82
N ALA A 427 6.94 18.87 6.96
CA ALA A 427 6.97 19.59 8.23
C ALA A 427 8.01 20.72 8.22
N THR A 428 9.22 20.46 7.71
CA THR A 428 10.31 21.43 7.57
C THR A 428 9.91 22.62 6.70
N TYR A 429 9.43 22.40 5.48
CA TYR A 429 9.04 23.50 4.59
C TYR A 429 7.78 24.23 5.06
N ARG A 430 6.86 23.58 5.77
CA ARG A 430 5.68 24.25 6.34
C ARG A 430 6.00 25.13 7.54
N ALA A 431 7.11 24.91 8.24
CA ALA A 431 7.53 25.78 9.34
C ALA A 431 7.72 27.24 8.86
N PHE A 432 8.12 27.45 7.60
CA PHE A 432 8.28 28.79 7.00
C PHE A 432 6.97 29.56 6.80
N ASN A 433 5.81 28.92 6.99
CA ASN A 433 4.51 29.59 6.97
C ASN A 433 4.17 30.24 8.31
N LEU A 434 4.93 29.96 9.38
CA LEU A 434 4.73 30.57 10.68
C LEU A 434 5.19 32.03 10.65
N SER A 435 4.40 32.89 11.27
CA SER A 435 4.64 34.34 11.23
C SER A 435 5.72 34.79 12.20
N LYS A 436 5.92 34.06 13.31
CA LYS A 436 6.96 34.35 14.31
C LYS A 436 8.17 33.47 14.05
N GLU A 437 9.35 34.08 14.08
CA GLU A 437 10.60 33.35 13.82
C GLU A 437 10.88 32.33 14.92
N ASP A 438 10.71 32.68 16.19
CA ASP A 438 10.89 31.76 17.32
C ASP A 438 10.05 30.48 17.16
N GLU A 439 8.76 30.62 16.80
CA GLU A 439 7.88 29.47 16.54
C GLU A 439 8.33 28.64 15.32
N ALA A 440 8.94 29.27 14.32
CA ALA A 440 9.50 28.57 13.16
C ALA A 440 10.77 27.80 13.52
N PHE A 441 11.66 28.37 14.34
CA PHE A 441 12.83 27.69 14.87
C PHE A 441 12.46 26.49 15.74
N ASP A 442 11.54 26.68 16.71
CA ASP A 442 11.03 25.59 17.54
C ASP A 442 10.46 24.45 16.69
N ARG A 443 9.68 24.79 15.65
CA ARG A 443 9.09 23.81 14.74
C ARG A 443 10.11 23.09 13.87
N LEU A 444 11.22 23.74 13.53
CA LEU A 444 12.33 23.14 12.79
C LEU A 444 13.13 22.19 13.68
N GLU A 445 13.40 22.54 14.94
CA GLU A 445 14.08 21.66 15.92
C GLU A 445 13.34 20.35 16.18
N GLU A 446 12.01 20.32 16.00
CA GLU A 446 11.24 19.09 16.07
C GLU A 446 11.56 18.08 14.95
N ASN A 447 12.06 18.56 13.79
CA ASN A 447 12.25 17.75 12.58
C ASN A 447 13.72 17.70 12.11
N LEU A 448 14.57 18.63 12.54
CA LEU A 448 15.98 18.77 12.17
C LEU A 448 16.87 18.60 13.42
N ALA A 449 18.08 18.06 13.26
CA ALA A 449 19.10 18.16 14.29
C ALA A 449 19.49 19.63 14.53
N GLY A 450 19.76 19.99 15.79
CA GLY A 450 19.98 21.39 16.20
C GLY A 450 21.04 22.11 15.37
N GLU A 451 22.14 21.44 15.03
CA GLU A 451 23.22 22.01 14.20
C GLU A 451 22.77 22.34 12.77
N LEU A 452 21.74 21.66 12.24
CA LEU A 452 21.24 21.82 10.88
C LEU A 452 20.14 22.89 10.78
N VAL A 453 19.51 23.28 11.89
CA VAL A 453 18.33 24.17 11.91
C VAL A 453 18.64 25.52 11.29
N ALA A 454 19.73 26.16 11.72
CA ALA A 454 20.11 27.49 11.24
C ALA A 454 20.41 27.49 9.74
N ASP A 455 21.20 26.52 9.28
CA ASP A 455 21.63 26.42 7.89
C ASP A 455 20.45 26.15 6.96
N VAL A 456 19.58 25.19 7.30
CA VAL A 456 18.39 24.88 6.52
C VAL A 456 17.39 26.03 6.54
N TYR A 457 17.25 26.73 7.67
CA TYR A 457 16.41 27.91 7.76
C TYR A 457 16.87 29.00 6.79
N LEU A 458 18.15 29.40 6.88
CA LEU A 458 18.71 30.48 6.06
C LEU A 458 18.69 30.12 4.57
N ASP A 459 19.10 28.90 4.23
CA ASP A 459 19.17 28.44 2.84
C ASP A 459 17.77 28.32 2.21
N SER A 460 16.81 27.70 2.91
CA SER A 460 15.43 27.58 2.43
C SER A 460 14.73 28.93 2.33
N ARG A 461 14.96 29.83 3.30
CA ARG A 461 14.39 31.20 3.28
C ARG A 461 14.92 31.97 2.08
N ARG A 462 16.22 31.91 1.81
CA ARG A 462 16.86 32.52 0.64
C ARG A 462 16.23 31.99 -0.65
N ARG A 463 16.18 30.68 -0.84
CA ARG A 463 15.64 30.05 -2.07
C ARG A 463 14.15 30.30 -2.27
N LEU A 464 13.35 30.26 -1.20
CA LEU A 464 11.91 30.54 -1.26
C LEU A 464 11.62 32.00 -1.64
N THR A 465 12.46 32.94 -1.18
CA THR A 465 12.31 34.38 -1.46
C THR A 465 13.09 34.85 -2.68
N GLU A 466 13.96 34.01 -3.25
CA GLU A 466 14.77 34.37 -4.42
C GLU A 466 13.92 34.75 -5.63
N GLY A 467 14.22 35.92 -6.21
CA GLY A 467 13.46 36.49 -7.32
C GLY A 467 12.12 37.11 -6.93
N THR A 468 11.82 37.23 -5.62
CA THR A 468 10.65 37.98 -5.14
C THR A 468 11.03 39.44 -4.86
N ARG A 469 10.11 40.38 -5.14
CA ARG A 469 10.30 41.81 -4.83
C ARG A 469 10.17 42.03 -3.32
N SER A 470 10.85 43.05 -2.79
CA SER A 470 10.68 43.51 -1.41
C SER A 470 9.19 43.68 -1.06
N GLY A 471 8.75 43.12 0.07
CA GLY A 471 7.35 43.12 0.51
C GLY A 471 6.47 41.97 -0.01
N ALA A 472 7.03 40.98 -0.74
CA ALA A 472 6.31 39.78 -1.15
C ALA A 472 6.16 38.79 0.02
N THR A 473 4.98 38.18 0.15
CA THR A 473 4.74 37.09 1.11
C THR A 473 4.77 35.74 0.38
N VAL A 474 5.57 34.80 0.86
CA VAL A 474 5.67 33.45 0.32
C VAL A 474 5.01 32.47 1.30
N THR A 475 4.14 31.61 0.81
CA THR A 475 3.45 30.58 1.61
C THR A 475 3.58 29.23 0.93
N VAL A 476 4.23 28.27 1.58
CA VAL A 476 4.33 26.89 1.09
C VAL A 476 2.94 26.24 1.10
N LYS A 477 2.50 25.74 -0.06
CA LYS A 477 1.21 25.06 -0.26
C LYS A 477 1.33 23.55 -0.13
N GLN A 478 2.32 22.98 -0.81
CA GLN A 478 2.46 21.54 -0.94
C GLN A 478 3.93 21.17 -1.08
N VAL A 479 4.29 20.04 -0.49
CA VAL A 479 5.60 19.40 -0.62
C VAL A 479 5.33 17.95 -1.00
N GLU A 480 5.92 17.51 -2.10
CA GLU A 480 5.65 16.19 -2.67
C GLU A 480 6.99 15.50 -2.95
N LEU A 481 7.21 14.36 -2.28
CA LEU A 481 8.35 13.48 -2.54
C LEU A 481 8.04 12.70 -3.83
N LEU A 482 8.91 12.79 -4.82
CA LEU A 482 8.76 12.16 -6.13
C LEU A 482 9.47 10.81 -6.22
N SER A 483 10.64 10.69 -5.59
CA SER A 483 11.40 9.45 -5.53
C SER A 483 12.33 9.41 -4.31
N ILE A 484 12.66 8.20 -3.89
CA ILE A 484 13.58 7.90 -2.80
C ILE A 484 14.41 6.66 -3.14
N GLU A 485 15.72 6.73 -2.93
CA GLU A 485 16.66 5.64 -3.11
C GLU A 485 17.57 5.56 -1.88
N ALA A 486 17.77 4.36 -1.33
CA ALA A 486 18.74 4.18 -0.23
C ALA A 486 20.17 4.27 -0.77
N THR A 487 21.05 4.92 -0.02
CA THR A 487 22.49 4.94 -0.29
C THR A 487 23.19 3.88 0.58
N ASP A 488 24.16 3.15 0.03
CA ASP A 488 24.75 1.97 0.69
C ASP A 488 25.59 2.29 1.95
N THR A 489 25.51 1.36 2.90
CA THR A 489 26.11 1.25 4.25
C THR A 489 25.88 2.42 5.23
N PRO A 490 25.09 2.20 6.31
CA PRO A 490 24.93 3.19 7.37
C PRO A 490 26.25 3.39 8.12
N GLN A 491 26.72 4.63 8.18
CA GLN A 491 27.70 5.03 9.18
C GLN A 491 26.95 5.26 10.50
N SER A 492 27.23 4.43 11.51
CA SER A 492 26.87 4.68 12.92
C SER A 492 25.47 5.27 13.18
N GLY A 493 24.40 4.55 12.82
CA GLY A 493 23.02 4.95 13.14
C GLY A 493 22.45 6.10 12.30
N THR A 494 23.18 6.55 11.29
CA THR A 494 22.74 7.53 10.28
C THR A 494 22.36 6.81 8.99
N TYR A 495 21.21 7.16 8.41
CA TYR A 495 20.72 6.61 7.15
C TYR A 495 20.57 7.70 6.11
N THR A 496 21.22 7.53 4.97
CA THR A 496 21.21 8.52 3.90
C THR A 496 20.38 8.02 2.72
N TYR A 497 19.51 8.89 2.22
CA TYR A 497 18.63 8.63 1.10
C TYR A 497 18.82 9.70 0.04
N ARG A 498 18.89 9.28 -1.22
CA ARG A 498 18.80 10.20 -2.36
C ARG A 498 17.35 10.43 -2.68
N CYS A 499 16.91 11.68 -2.62
CA CYS A 499 15.52 12.07 -2.75
C CYS A 499 15.34 13.09 -3.88
N ALA A 500 14.22 12.98 -4.60
CA ALA A 500 13.71 14.04 -5.46
C ALA A 500 12.39 14.53 -4.92
N TRP A 501 12.20 15.84 -4.74
CA TRP A 501 10.95 16.40 -4.22
C TRP A 501 10.61 17.73 -4.88
N VAL A 502 9.32 18.08 -4.84
CA VAL A 502 8.81 19.35 -5.37
C VAL A 502 8.14 20.15 -4.26
N VAL A 503 8.50 21.43 -4.17
CA VAL A 503 7.87 22.40 -3.28
C VAL A 503 7.05 23.37 -4.13
N THR A 504 5.74 23.39 -3.88
CA THR A 504 4.83 24.38 -4.46
C THR A 504 4.56 25.46 -3.43
N ALA A 505 4.91 26.71 -3.74
CA ALA A 505 4.72 27.87 -2.88
C ALA A 505 3.88 28.94 -3.59
N ARG A 506 3.01 29.60 -2.84
CA ARG A 506 2.23 30.75 -3.28
C ARG A 506 2.99 32.03 -2.97
N VAL A 507 3.23 32.84 -3.98
CA VAL A 507 3.83 34.17 -3.83
C VAL A 507 2.73 35.21 -3.99
N LYS A 508 2.56 36.04 -2.97
CA LYS A 508 1.63 37.18 -2.98
C LYS A 508 2.42 38.48 -3.06
N HIS A 509 2.21 39.21 -4.14
CA HIS A 509 2.62 40.60 -4.29
C HIS A 509 1.44 41.54 -4.01
N ALA A 510 1.73 42.84 -3.92
CA ALA A 510 0.68 43.86 -3.76
C ALA A 510 -0.35 43.84 -4.90
N GLN A 511 0.07 43.62 -6.15
CA GLN A 511 -0.82 43.60 -7.31
C GLN A 511 -1.39 42.22 -7.70
N HIS A 512 -0.69 41.10 -7.42
CA HIS A 512 -1.11 39.79 -7.92
C HIS A 512 -0.54 38.61 -7.10
N ILE A 513 -1.15 37.43 -7.27
CA ILE A 513 -0.74 36.17 -6.63
C ILE A 513 -0.38 35.18 -7.73
N HIS A 514 0.71 34.44 -7.56
CA HIS A 514 1.04 33.30 -8.42
C HIS A 514 1.64 32.15 -7.62
N ASP A 515 1.47 30.93 -8.13
CA ASP A 515 2.05 29.74 -7.53
C ASP A 515 3.37 29.40 -8.26
N ARG A 516 4.40 29.03 -7.49
CA ARG A 516 5.75 28.70 -7.94
C ARG A 516 6.07 27.26 -7.55
N LYS A 517 6.69 26.50 -8.47
CA LYS A 517 7.13 25.13 -8.23
C LYS A 517 8.63 25.04 -8.35
N ASN A 518 9.28 24.57 -7.29
CA ASN A 518 10.71 24.28 -7.27
C ASN A 518 10.90 22.78 -7.12
N ALA A 519 11.67 22.17 -8.03
CA ALA A 519 12.06 20.77 -7.96
C ALA A 519 13.49 20.68 -7.41
N TYR A 520 13.69 19.78 -6.46
CA TYR A 520 14.95 19.56 -5.76
C TYR A 520 15.37 18.11 -5.92
N VAL A 521 16.68 17.89 -6.03
CA VAL A 521 17.31 16.59 -5.90
C VAL A 521 18.42 16.73 -4.87
N GLY A 522 18.46 15.85 -3.87
CA GLY A 522 19.43 15.95 -2.79
C GLY A 522 19.57 14.66 -1.99
N GLU A 523 20.61 14.60 -1.18
CA GLU A 523 20.84 13.56 -0.20
C GLU A 523 20.32 14.02 1.17
N ILE A 524 19.47 13.21 1.78
CA ILE A 524 18.87 13.45 3.08
C ILE A 524 19.37 12.38 4.03
N ALA A 525 20.15 12.79 5.03
CA ALA A 525 20.58 11.94 6.12
C ALA A 525 19.60 12.07 7.28
N VAL A 526 19.12 10.94 7.80
CA VAL A 526 18.22 10.86 8.94
C VAL A 526 18.79 9.97 10.02
N ALA A 527 18.55 10.34 11.28
CA ALA A 527 18.85 9.51 12.44
C ALA A 527 17.71 9.59 13.45
N ALA A 528 17.57 8.53 14.24
CA ALA A 528 16.66 8.51 15.37
C ALA A 528 17.36 9.06 16.62
N ASP A 529 16.76 10.06 17.27
CA ASP A 529 17.17 10.58 18.56
C ASP A 529 16.15 10.22 19.66
N SER A 530 16.33 10.75 20.87
CA SER A 530 15.41 10.55 22.01
C SER A 530 13.98 11.07 21.78
N SER A 531 13.76 11.90 20.75
CA SER A 531 12.50 12.57 20.42
C SER A 531 11.84 12.06 19.13
N GLY A 532 12.52 11.22 18.35
CA GLY A 532 12.03 10.61 17.12
C GLY A 532 13.04 10.65 15.96
N TRP A 533 12.57 10.39 14.75
CA TRP A 533 13.39 10.58 13.54
C TRP A 533 13.55 12.06 13.21
N LYS A 534 14.79 12.46 12.88
CA LYS A 534 15.13 13.81 12.42
C LYS A 534 16.03 13.78 11.20
N ILE A 535 15.98 14.86 10.42
CA ILE A 535 16.99 15.13 9.39
C ILE A 535 18.24 15.65 10.07
N ILE A 536 19.33 14.93 9.92
CA ILE A 536 20.65 15.29 10.48
C ILE A 536 21.63 15.78 9.42
N GLY A 537 21.29 15.61 8.14
CA GLY A 537 22.02 16.20 7.02
C GLY A 537 21.12 16.42 5.81
N LEU A 538 21.32 17.52 5.11
CA LEU A 538 20.63 17.86 3.87
C LEU A 538 21.65 18.41 2.88
N ASN A 539 21.98 17.64 1.85
CA ASN A 539 22.90 18.06 0.79
C ASN A 539 22.15 18.15 -0.55
N LEU A 540 21.96 19.37 -1.06
CA LEU A 540 21.24 19.60 -2.30
C LEU A 540 22.17 19.42 -3.51
N LEU A 541 21.83 18.46 -4.38
CA LEU A 541 22.59 18.13 -5.59
C LEU A 541 22.12 18.93 -6.81
N SER A 542 20.82 19.23 -6.89
CA SER A 542 20.23 20.01 -7.99
C SER A 542 18.99 20.77 -7.53
N GLU A 543 18.78 21.95 -8.12
CA GLU A 543 17.59 22.78 -7.98
C GLU A 543 17.14 23.26 -9.37
N GLU A 544 15.89 22.96 -9.72
CA GLU A 544 15.27 23.42 -10.97
C GLU A 544 13.96 24.15 -10.68
N ARG A 545 13.84 25.39 -11.16
CA ARG A 545 12.59 26.15 -11.09
C ARG A 545 11.68 25.75 -12.24
N LYS A 546 10.54 25.13 -11.94
CA LYS A 546 9.50 24.79 -12.92
C LYS A 546 8.53 25.97 -13.08
N LEU A 547 8.50 26.55 -14.28
CA LEU A 547 7.54 27.60 -14.63
C LEU A 547 6.13 26.99 -14.66
N SER A 548 5.23 27.49 -13.83
CA SER A 548 3.80 27.15 -13.93
C SER A 548 3.18 27.96 -15.07
N PRO A 549 2.33 27.38 -15.93
CA PRO A 549 1.64 28.15 -16.96
C PRO A 549 0.82 29.26 -16.28
N LYS A 550 0.89 30.49 -16.80
CA LYS A 550 0.04 31.60 -16.36
C LYS A 550 -1.42 31.16 -16.49
N GLN A 551 -2.13 31.05 -15.36
CA GLN A 551 -3.58 31.08 -15.40
C GLN A 551 -3.97 32.52 -15.76
N VAL A 552 -4.49 32.67 -16.98
CA VAL A 552 -5.13 33.90 -17.46
C VAL A 552 -6.53 33.99 -16.88
#